data_AF-A0A4Q8L7A9-F1
#
_entry.id   AF-A0A4Q8L7A9-F1
#
_cell.length_a   1.000
_cell.length_b   1.000
_cell.length_c   1.000
_cell.angle_alpha   90.00
_cell.angle_beta   90.00
_cell.angle_gamma   90.00
#
_symmetry.space_group_name_H-M   'P 1'
#
loop_
_entity.id
_entity.type
_entity.pdbx_description
1 polymer ?
#
loop_
_entity_poly.entity_id
_entity_poly.type
_entity_poly.pdbx_seq_one_letter_code
_entity_poly.pdbx_strand_id
1 'polypeptide(L)'
;MTGGTLRRFAPALLALLLTACARAPEPAARPATPVASPAPAADQAPARTPSVTISDSSGDAALNWSPPALALEPDRVRQARRDAAAALRAGDLFEQPRDAIPLYLALLRLDPDDAVARRGLANAGTALLAQGRRAVAAAQDDPDALARAVRIAAVVRTVLAHDPRAEPYLEQVDQAEQLARLNATGESQLRQGLLGEEGKDGALTTFRAVLAQAPDQPRALQGMAATESAFIRRAEDAARAGDFDGAARWMGFANGLRDEAQTVKDGYARIEGERTRQIAALRDAGVDDLVSPLGLKDARQKLEAALRIARPGDPVAADLRQRIDLATHYGLFRPGQTFTDAMSGGGRTPVMVVVPHGAFRMGADEDEPGASDAEQPAHYVRFDRGFAVSRTAVTVGQYRRFVQATQYRPRATRRGHSIVYDERSGNFVRRSGVDWQSDYAGARAADDMPVLHVSVRDAEAYADWLAEQTGHAYRLASEAEFEYILRAGSQGRYPWGSSTPPPAGVGNLTGGNDVSPSGRHWGNAFVGYGDGWWGPAPVATFKPNAWGLYDVGSNIGEWVADCWHASFRRAPGDGAAWFNPGCRARVVRGGGWASSPQQARAAWRSSQDSDMTSARVGFRVVRGI
;
A
#
# COMPACT_ATOMS: atom_id res chain seq x y z
N MET A 1 34.33 54.67 -32.65
CA MET A 1 35.10 54.46 -31.41
C MET A 1 34.71 53.10 -30.85
N THR A 2 35.71 52.21 -30.72
CA THR A 2 35.86 51.07 -29.80
C THR A 2 34.56 50.44 -29.25
N GLY A 3 34.25 49.16 -29.43
CA GLY A 3 35.05 47.97 -29.68
C GLY A 3 34.34 46.82 -28.96
N GLY A 4 34.22 45.65 -29.58
CA GLY A 4 33.48 44.52 -29.00
C GLY A 4 33.28 43.37 -29.97
N THR A 5 34.39 42.75 -30.39
CA THR A 5 34.45 41.57 -31.25
C THR A 5 34.13 40.28 -30.48
N LEU A 6 33.17 39.50 -30.97
CA LEU A 6 33.02 38.08 -30.63
C LEU A 6 33.23 37.24 -31.91
N ARG A 7 34.38 36.56 -31.97
CA ARG A 7 34.74 35.63 -33.04
C ARG A 7 34.36 34.20 -32.64
N ARG A 8 33.56 33.60 -33.52
CA ARG A 8 33.52 32.20 -33.98
C ARG A 8 34.52 31.23 -33.35
N PHE A 9 34.01 30.13 -32.80
CA PHE A 9 34.70 28.84 -32.74
C PHE A 9 33.81 27.76 -33.37
N ALA A 10 34.34 27.13 -34.41
CA ALA A 10 33.85 25.88 -34.99
C ALA A 10 34.72 24.71 -34.43
N PRO A 11 34.21 23.47 -34.43
CA PRO A 11 34.76 22.36 -33.65
C PRO A 11 35.87 21.62 -34.43
N ALA A 12 36.91 21.19 -33.72
CA ALA A 12 37.94 20.31 -34.26
C ALA A 12 37.74 18.88 -33.75
N LEU A 13 37.48 17.98 -34.69
CA LEU A 13 37.61 16.53 -34.58
C LEU A 13 39.01 16.17 -34.04
N LEU A 14 39.08 15.25 -33.08
CA LEU A 14 40.28 14.47 -32.83
C LEU A 14 39.93 12.97 -32.85
N ALA A 15 40.56 12.28 -33.79
CA ALA A 15 40.48 10.84 -34.01
C ALA A 15 41.16 10.06 -32.87
N LEU A 16 40.51 9.01 -32.37
CA LEU A 16 41.15 7.97 -31.56
C LEU A 16 41.42 6.75 -32.44
N LEU A 17 42.71 6.44 -32.61
CA LEU A 17 43.19 5.19 -33.20
C LEU A 17 43.52 4.17 -32.10
N LEU A 18 43.19 2.92 -32.40
CA LEU A 18 43.38 1.69 -31.65
C LEU A 18 44.86 1.34 -31.43
N THR A 19 45.18 0.83 -30.23
CA THR A 19 46.12 -0.30 -30.05
C THR A 19 45.74 -1.10 -28.80
N ALA A 20 45.64 -2.41 -28.99
CA ALA A 20 45.34 -3.43 -27.98
C ALA A 20 46.57 -3.80 -27.14
N CYS A 21 46.35 -4.25 -25.89
CA CYS A 21 46.99 -5.45 -25.32
C CYS A 21 46.46 -5.79 -23.91
N ALA A 22 45.99 -7.03 -23.78
CA ALA A 22 46.06 -7.94 -22.63
C ALA A 22 45.34 -7.64 -21.28
N ARG A 23 44.31 -8.49 -21.07
CA ARG A 23 43.73 -9.04 -19.83
C ARG A 23 44.66 -9.07 -18.59
N ALA A 24 44.17 -8.57 -17.45
CA ALA A 24 44.69 -8.89 -16.12
C ALA A 24 43.70 -9.82 -15.38
N PRO A 25 44.16 -10.83 -14.62
CA PRO A 25 43.33 -11.90 -14.09
C PRO A 25 42.81 -11.67 -12.66
N GLU A 26 41.72 -12.37 -12.39
CA GLU A 26 40.98 -12.56 -11.15
C GLU A 26 41.83 -13.20 -10.03
N PRO A 27 41.69 -12.82 -8.74
CA PRO A 27 42.38 -13.50 -7.65
C PRO A 27 41.64 -14.79 -7.26
N ALA A 28 42.28 -15.93 -7.53
CA ALA A 28 41.78 -17.27 -7.23
C ALA A 28 41.98 -17.68 -5.76
N ALA A 29 41.07 -18.55 -5.32
CA ALA A 29 41.02 -19.25 -4.04
C ALA A 29 42.30 -20.05 -3.72
N ARG A 30 42.63 -20.13 -2.43
CA ARG A 30 43.74 -20.96 -1.93
C ARG A 30 43.34 -22.44 -1.89
N PRO A 31 44.21 -23.36 -2.36
CA PRO A 31 43.92 -24.79 -2.43
C PRO A 31 44.27 -25.54 -1.14
N ALA A 32 43.57 -26.65 -0.94
CA ALA A 32 43.83 -27.67 0.06
C ALA A 32 45.07 -28.52 -0.29
N THR A 33 45.73 -29.06 0.74
CA THR A 33 46.77 -30.11 0.63
C THR A 33 46.33 -31.39 1.36
N PRO A 34 46.84 -32.57 0.96
CA PRO A 34 46.08 -33.82 0.93
C PRO A 34 46.42 -34.84 2.05
N VAL A 35 45.63 -35.91 2.07
CA VAL A 35 45.55 -37.04 3.01
C VAL A 35 46.70 -38.07 2.87
N ALA A 36 47.11 -38.69 4.00
CA ALA A 36 47.62 -40.06 4.06
C ALA A 36 47.15 -40.77 5.37
N SER A 37 46.72 -42.04 5.27
CA SER A 37 46.24 -42.97 6.32
C SER A 37 47.20 -44.19 6.44
N PRO A 38 46.94 -45.27 7.22
CA PRO A 38 46.48 -45.49 8.62
C PRO A 38 47.38 -46.51 9.41
N ALA A 39 47.19 -46.66 10.74
CA ALA A 39 47.44 -47.90 11.52
C ALA A 39 46.89 -47.81 12.97
N PRO A 40 46.58 -48.93 13.68
CA PRO A 40 45.41 -49.04 14.56
C PRO A 40 45.68 -49.22 16.08
N ALA A 41 44.58 -49.04 16.83
CA ALA A 41 44.17 -49.60 18.14
C ALA A 41 45.14 -49.59 19.34
N ALA A 42 44.77 -48.84 20.40
CA ALA A 42 45.02 -49.22 21.78
C ALA A 42 43.97 -48.60 22.73
N ASP A 43 43.22 -49.50 23.36
CA ASP A 43 42.58 -49.48 24.69
C ASP A 43 41.75 -48.32 25.25
N GLN A 44 40.58 -48.75 25.74
CA GLN A 44 39.68 -48.07 26.66
C GLN A 44 40.31 -47.94 28.06
N ALA A 45 40.18 -46.75 28.69
CA ALA A 45 39.79 -46.52 30.10
C ALA A 45 40.18 -45.09 30.56
N PRO A 46 39.52 -44.49 31.57
CA PRO A 46 38.12 -44.60 32.00
C PRO A 46 37.41 -43.22 32.00
N ALA A 47 36.12 -43.25 32.33
CA ALA A 47 35.26 -42.09 32.53
C ALA A 47 35.91 -40.98 33.36
N ARG A 48 35.94 -39.76 32.82
CA ARG A 48 36.19 -38.56 33.63
C ARG A 48 34.94 -38.28 34.46
N THR A 49 35.04 -38.61 35.73
CA THR A 49 34.18 -38.13 36.80
C THR A 49 34.01 -36.62 36.67
N PRO A 50 32.79 -36.06 36.73
CA PRO A 50 32.62 -34.62 36.79
C PRO A 50 33.28 -34.09 38.08
N SER A 51 34.37 -33.33 37.95
CA SER A 51 34.88 -32.52 39.04
C SER A 51 33.93 -31.33 39.20
N VAL A 52 33.03 -31.44 40.18
CA VAL A 52 32.24 -30.30 40.65
C VAL A 52 33.22 -29.35 41.34
N THR A 53 33.62 -28.30 40.64
CA THR A 53 34.34 -27.17 41.23
C THR A 53 33.31 -26.35 41.99
N ILE A 54 33.19 -26.58 43.30
CA ILE A 54 32.38 -25.73 44.19
C ILE A 54 33.21 -24.46 44.45
N SER A 55 32.90 -23.39 43.73
CA SER A 55 33.28 -22.04 44.11
C SER A 55 32.10 -21.37 44.80
N ASP A 56 32.10 -21.35 46.13
CA ASP A 56 31.71 -20.20 46.95
C ASP A 56 31.74 -20.61 48.44
N SER A 57 32.80 -20.18 49.12
CA SER A 57 33.05 -20.40 50.55
C SER A 57 32.20 -19.50 51.47
N SER A 58 30.97 -19.20 51.09
CA SER A 58 30.00 -18.41 51.86
C SER A 58 28.76 -19.19 52.28
N GLY A 59 28.58 -20.45 51.81
CA GLY A 59 27.49 -21.35 52.21
C GLY A 59 27.77 -22.24 53.43
N ASP A 60 29.04 -22.53 53.73
CA ASP A 60 29.41 -23.56 54.74
C ASP A 60 29.14 -23.15 56.19
N ALA A 61 29.12 -21.85 56.51
CA ALA A 61 28.84 -21.38 57.86
C ALA A 61 27.35 -21.49 58.25
N ALA A 62 26.44 -21.57 57.28
CA ALA A 62 25.00 -21.64 57.52
C ALA A 62 24.49 -23.06 57.81
N LEU A 63 25.23 -24.09 57.38
CA LEU A 63 24.80 -25.49 57.51
C LEU A 63 25.11 -26.09 58.89
N ASN A 64 26.14 -25.58 59.57
CA ASN A 64 26.65 -26.13 60.82
C ASN A 64 26.49 -25.14 61.98
N TRP A 65 25.38 -25.25 62.73
CA TRP A 65 25.22 -24.48 63.96
C TRP A 65 26.12 -25.05 65.06
N SER A 66 26.95 -24.20 65.66
CA SER A 66 27.67 -24.54 66.88
C SER A 66 27.06 -23.78 68.06
N PRO A 67 26.77 -24.45 69.19
CA PRO A 67 26.23 -23.78 70.36
C PRO A 67 27.20 -22.68 70.82
N PRO A 68 26.72 -21.43 71.03
CA PRO A 68 27.55 -20.35 71.54
C PRO A 68 28.27 -20.77 72.82
N ALA A 69 29.55 -20.38 72.95
CA ALA A 69 30.39 -20.80 74.06
C ALA A 69 29.80 -20.28 75.40
N LEU A 70 29.43 -21.22 76.27
CA LEU A 70 28.95 -20.93 77.62
C LEU A 70 29.58 -21.94 78.59
N ALA A 71 30.46 -21.45 79.47
CA ALA A 71 30.96 -22.21 80.61
C ALA A 71 30.05 -21.93 81.82
N LEU A 72 29.48 -22.98 82.40
CA LEU A 72 28.67 -22.90 83.60
C LEU A 72 29.48 -23.40 84.80
N GLU A 73 29.59 -22.57 85.83
CA GLU A 73 30.20 -22.96 87.11
C GLU A 73 29.25 -23.87 87.91
N PRO A 74 29.74 -24.91 88.61
CA PRO A 74 28.90 -25.89 89.33
C PRO A 74 27.94 -25.31 90.38
N ASP A 75 28.25 -24.15 90.95
CA ASP A 75 27.43 -23.42 91.93
C ASP A 75 26.25 -22.64 91.30
N ARG A 76 26.25 -22.46 89.97
CA ARG A 76 25.26 -21.65 89.24
C ARG A 76 24.16 -22.46 88.54
N VAL A 77 24.14 -23.79 88.66
CA VAL A 77 23.18 -24.69 88.00
C VAL A 77 21.71 -24.31 88.25
N ARG A 78 21.34 -23.96 89.49
CA ARG A 78 19.96 -23.55 89.83
C ARG A 78 19.54 -22.23 89.19
N GLN A 79 20.48 -21.31 88.98
CA GLN A 79 20.22 -20.04 88.31
C GLN A 79 20.09 -20.28 86.80
N ALA A 80 21.02 -21.03 86.21
CA ALA A 80 21.00 -21.38 84.79
C ALA A 80 19.70 -22.10 84.37
N ARG A 81 19.14 -22.99 85.22
CA ARG A 81 17.82 -23.61 84.95
C ARG A 81 16.67 -22.58 84.93
N ARG A 82 16.68 -21.57 85.80
CA ARG A 82 15.67 -20.51 85.83
C ARG A 82 15.80 -19.59 84.62
N ASP A 83 17.03 -19.22 84.28
CA ASP A 83 17.34 -18.37 83.14
C ASP A 83 16.95 -19.08 81.83
N ALA A 84 17.25 -20.38 81.69
CA ALA A 84 16.85 -21.17 80.53
C ALA A 84 15.32 -21.26 80.37
N ALA A 85 14.60 -21.44 81.49
CA ALA A 85 13.14 -21.44 81.49
C ALA A 85 12.54 -20.06 81.20
N ALA A 86 13.22 -18.98 81.60
CA ALA A 86 12.82 -17.61 81.29
C ALA A 86 13.03 -17.28 79.81
N ALA A 87 14.20 -17.60 79.25
CA ALA A 87 14.51 -17.45 77.83
C ALA A 87 13.53 -18.24 76.96
N LEU A 88 13.18 -19.48 77.35
CA LEU A 88 12.17 -20.29 76.66
C LEU A 88 10.79 -19.61 76.63
N ARG A 89 10.38 -18.96 77.72
CA ARG A 89 9.10 -18.22 77.76
C ARG A 89 9.13 -16.93 76.93
N ALA A 90 10.30 -16.29 76.84
CA ALA A 90 10.51 -15.10 76.02
C ALA A 90 10.58 -15.42 74.52
N GLY A 91 10.90 -16.66 74.15
CA GLY A 91 11.11 -17.07 72.76
C GLY A 91 12.55 -16.87 72.28
N ASP A 92 13.48 -16.61 73.20
CA ASP A 92 14.92 -16.48 72.95
C ASP A 92 15.54 -17.88 72.97
N LEU A 93 15.66 -18.50 71.80
CA LEU A 93 15.90 -19.94 71.70
C LEU A 93 17.35 -20.34 71.44
N PHE A 94 18.10 -19.67 70.56
CA PHE A 94 19.37 -20.22 70.05
C PHE A 94 20.44 -19.23 69.58
N GLU A 95 20.16 -17.93 69.49
CA GLU A 95 21.09 -16.96 68.90
C GLU A 95 22.20 -16.53 69.88
N GLN A 96 21.87 -16.35 71.16
CA GLN A 96 22.80 -15.85 72.19
C GLN A 96 23.21 -16.93 73.19
N PRO A 97 24.38 -16.81 73.86
CA PRO A 97 24.83 -17.78 74.87
C PRO A 97 23.85 -17.99 76.04
N ARG A 98 22.98 -17.02 76.33
CA ARG A 98 21.99 -17.08 77.41
C ARG A 98 20.59 -17.45 76.93
N ASP A 99 20.46 -17.91 75.70
CA ASP A 99 19.20 -18.41 75.17
C ASP A 99 18.90 -19.81 75.70
N ALA A 100 17.64 -20.23 75.55
CA ALA A 100 17.14 -21.47 76.13
C ALA A 100 17.97 -22.71 75.74
N ILE A 101 18.26 -22.90 74.45
CA ILE A 101 18.95 -24.10 73.95
C ILE A 101 20.41 -24.14 74.40
N PRO A 102 21.23 -23.08 74.23
CA PRO A 102 22.61 -23.08 74.73
C PRO A 102 22.71 -23.33 76.24
N LEU A 103 21.81 -22.75 77.04
CA LEU A 103 21.76 -22.99 78.49
C LEU A 103 21.41 -24.45 78.84
N TYR A 104 20.40 -25.03 78.19
CA TYR A 104 20.05 -26.44 78.42
C TYR A 104 21.14 -27.41 77.94
N LEU A 105 21.82 -27.13 76.83
CA LEU A 105 22.96 -27.91 76.37
C LEU A 105 24.14 -27.82 77.34
N ALA A 106 24.44 -26.63 77.87
CA ALA A 106 25.50 -26.45 78.86
C ALA A 106 25.18 -27.18 80.18
N LEU A 107 23.92 -27.19 80.62
CA LEU A 107 23.47 -27.97 81.78
C LEU A 107 23.64 -29.48 81.55
N LEU A 108 23.29 -29.99 80.36
CA LEU A 108 23.43 -31.40 80.01
C LEU A 108 24.89 -31.86 79.80
N ARG A 109 25.82 -30.93 79.52
CA ARG A 109 27.27 -31.22 79.54
C ARG A 109 27.80 -31.42 80.96
N LEU A 110 27.24 -30.70 81.94
CA LEU A 110 27.59 -30.84 83.36
C LEU A 110 26.97 -32.08 83.98
N ASP A 111 25.70 -32.36 83.66
CA ASP A 111 24.94 -33.52 84.13
C ASP A 111 24.07 -34.08 82.98
N PRO A 112 24.54 -35.13 82.29
CA PRO A 112 23.77 -35.78 81.22
C PRO A 112 22.42 -36.34 81.67
N ASP A 113 22.24 -36.60 82.97
CA ASP A 113 21.04 -37.17 83.58
C ASP A 113 20.05 -36.16 84.14
N ASP A 114 20.30 -34.86 83.93
CA ASP A 114 19.40 -33.78 84.36
C ASP A 114 18.04 -33.85 83.63
N ALA A 115 17.06 -34.48 84.29
CA ALA A 115 15.70 -34.63 83.77
C ALA A 115 14.98 -33.28 83.51
N VAL A 116 15.33 -32.22 84.25
CA VAL A 116 14.77 -30.88 84.06
C VAL A 116 15.36 -30.25 82.81
N ALA A 117 16.67 -30.35 82.62
CA ALA A 117 17.33 -29.85 81.42
C ALA A 117 16.93 -30.62 80.15
N ARG A 118 16.77 -31.95 80.21
CA ARG A 118 16.25 -32.76 79.08
C ARG A 118 14.84 -32.34 78.68
N ARG A 119 13.94 -32.18 79.65
CA ARG A 119 12.56 -31.74 79.40
C ARG A 119 12.51 -30.29 78.90
N GLY A 120 13.35 -29.42 79.45
CA GLY A 120 13.52 -28.05 79.01
C GLY A 120 14.01 -27.96 77.55
N LEU A 121 15.00 -28.78 77.18
CA LEU A 121 15.52 -28.86 75.81
C LEU A 121 14.46 -29.39 74.83
N ALA A 122 13.67 -30.40 75.21
CA ALA A 122 12.57 -30.91 74.38
C ALA A 122 11.46 -29.87 74.14
N ASN A 123 11.14 -29.07 75.17
CA ASN A 123 10.19 -27.96 75.05
C ASN A 123 10.76 -26.82 74.18
N ALA A 124 12.04 -26.50 74.34
CA ALA A 124 12.75 -25.53 73.50
C ALA A 124 12.80 -25.99 72.04
N GLY A 125 13.04 -27.27 71.78
CA GLY A 125 12.95 -27.85 70.43
C GLY A 125 11.54 -27.75 69.82
N THR A 126 10.49 -27.90 70.63
CA THR A 126 9.10 -27.72 70.18
C THR A 126 8.82 -26.25 69.81
N ALA A 127 9.26 -25.30 70.65
CA ALA A 127 9.16 -23.87 70.36
C ALA A 127 9.98 -23.48 69.12
N LEU A 128 11.17 -24.06 68.95
CA LEU A 128 12.06 -23.83 67.82
C LEU A 128 11.43 -24.27 66.51
N LEU A 129 10.87 -25.49 66.45
CA LEU A 129 10.14 -25.97 65.28
C LEU A 129 8.92 -25.11 64.97
N ALA A 130 8.19 -24.62 65.98
CA ALA A 130 7.05 -23.71 65.78
C ALA A 130 7.49 -22.32 65.26
N GLN A 131 8.63 -21.79 65.71
CA GLN A 131 9.22 -20.57 65.15
C GLN A 131 9.71 -20.80 63.71
N GLY A 132 10.35 -21.94 63.46
CA GLY A 132 10.82 -22.37 62.13
C GLY A 132 9.69 -22.48 61.13
N ARG A 133 8.58 -23.18 61.46
CA ARG A 133 7.42 -23.31 60.56
C ARG A 133 6.75 -21.98 60.25
N ARG A 134 6.68 -21.06 61.23
CA ARG A 134 6.20 -19.69 60.98
C ARG A 134 7.12 -18.93 60.03
N ALA A 135 8.44 -19.10 60.18
CA ALA A 135 9.43 -18.51 59.29
C ALA A 135 9.33 -19.08 57.86
N VAL A 136 9.15 -20.39 57.69
CA VAL A 136 8.90 -21.01 56.37
C VAL A 136 7.59 -20.51 55.76
N ALA A 137 6.51 -20.41 56.54
CA ALA A 137 5.24 -19.89 56.05
C ALA A 137 5.34 -18.44 55.55
N ALA A 138 6.17 -17.62 56.20
CA ALA A 138 6.43 -16.23 55.78
C ALA A 138 7.49 -16.08 54.69
N ALA A 139 8.26 -17.13 54.37
CA ALA A 139 9.40 -17.09 53.44
C ALA A 139 9.02 -16.74 51.99
N GLN A 140 7.74 -16.86 51.63
CA GLN A 140 7.26 -16.49 50.30
C GLN A 140 7.30 -14.97 50.08
N ASP A 141 6.96 -14.20 51.12
CA ASP A 141 6.82 -12.74 51.06
C ASP A 141 8.01 -12.01 51.69
N ASP A 142 8.70 -12.65 52.64
CA ASP A 142 9.81 -12.09 53.40
C ASP A 142 11.12 -12.90 53.20
N PRO A 143 12.09 -12.37 52.44
CA PRO A 143 13.41 -13.00 52.27
C PRO A 143 14.13 -13.24 53.61
N ASP A 144 13.91 -12.37 54.59
CA ASP A 144 14.52 -12.51 55.91
C ASP A 144 13.88 -13.66 56.69
N ALA A 145 12.62 -14.00 56.41
CA ALA A 145 11.97 -15.17 56.98
C ALA A 145 12.57 -16.48 56.47
N LEU A 146 12.93 -16.56 55.18
CA LEU A 146 13.66 -17.72 54.66
C LEU A 146 15.04 -17.84 55.32
N ALA A 147 15.79 -16.74 55.42
CA ALA A 147 17.09 -16.75 56.08
C ALA A 147 16.99 -17.17 57.56
N ARG A 148 15.94 -16.74 58.27
CA ARG A 148 15.64 -17.20 59.64
C ARG A 148 15.31 -18.69 59.68
N ALA A 149 14.51 -19.19 58.75
CA ALA A 149 14.18 -20.62 58.66
C ALA A 149 15.42 -21.49 58.41
N VAL A 150 16.32 -21.06 57.52
CA VAL A 150 17.61 -21.75 57.27
C VAL A 150 18.49 -21.78 58.52
N ARG A 151 18.59 -20.66 59.26
CA ARG A 151 19.31 -20.64 60.54
C ARG A 151 18.68 -21.58 61.57
N ILE A 152 17.36 -21.61 61.68
CA ILE A 152 16.65 -22.53 62.58
C ILE A 152 16.87 -23.99 62.15
N ALA A 153 16.89 -24.30 60.86
CA ALA A 153 17.21 -25.62 60.33
C ALA A 153 18.60 -26.11 60.76
N ALA A 154 19.60 -25.23 60.75
CA ALA A 154 20.95 -25.55 61.24
C ALA A 154 20.96 -25.94 62.73
N VAL A 155 20.15 -25.27 63.56
CA VAL A 155 19.98 -25.60 64.98
C VAL A 155 19.19 -26.90 65.15
N VAL A 156 18.16 -27.13 64.34
CA VAL A 156 17.37 -28.37 64.38
C VAL A 156 18.21 -29.58 64.01
N ARG A 157 19.06 -29.48 62.97
CA ARG A 157 19.99 -30.56 62.54
C ARG A 157 20.96 -30.98 63.65
N THR A 158 21.27 -30.09 64.58
CA THR A 158 22.25 -30.33 65.65
C THR A 158 21.61 -30.70 66.98
N VAL A 159 20.53 -30.04 67.37
CA VAL A 159 19.87 -30.20 68.68
C VAL A 159 18.80 -31.29 68.64
N LEU A 160 18.17 -31.50 67.48
CA LEU A 160 17.05 -32.43 67.28
C LEU A 160 17.40 -33.53 66.26
N ALA A 161 18.69 -33.87 66.11
CA ALA A 161 19.19 -34.82 65.11
C ALA A 161 18.50 -36.20 65.11
N HIS A 162 17.94 -36.62 66.25
CA HIS A 162 17.24 -37.90 66.43
C HIS A 162 15.74 -37.72 66.73
N ASP A 163 15.20 -36.50 66.60
CA ASP A 163 13.78 -36.22 66.83
C ASP A 163 12.99 -36.45 65.53
N PRO A 164 11.98 -37.34 65.51
CA PRO A 164 11.19 -37.61 64.31
C PRO A 164 10.41 -36.39 63.79
N ARG A 165 10.27 -35.32 64.59
CA ARG A 165 9.60 -34.07 64.19
C ARG A 165 10.52 -33.12 63.42
N ALA A 166 11.84 -33.37 63.41
CA ALA A 166 12.82 -32.53 62.74
C ALA A 166 12.78 -32.71 61.22
N GLU A 167 12.72 -33.96 60.75
CA GLU A 167 12.77 -34.31 59.32
C GLU A 167 11.69 -33.59 58.49
N PRO A 168 10.38 -33.59 58.85
CA PRO A 168 9.37 -32.87 58.08
C PRO A 168 9.58 -31.35 58.02
N TYR A 169 10.23 -30.77 59.04
CA TYR A 169 10.56 -29.35 59.02
C TYR A 169 11.77 -29.05 58.13
N LEU A 170 12.80 -29.90 58.16
CA LEU A 170 13.97 -29.75 57.31
C LEU A 170 13.58 -29.90 55.83
N GLU A 171 12.72 -30.85 55.49
CA GLU A 171 12.16 -30.99 54.13
C GLU A 171 11.41 -29.73 53.68
N GLN A 172 10.62 -29.11 54.57
CA GLN A 172 9.92 -27.85 54.28
C GLN A 172 10.90 -26.68 54.00
N VAL A 173 12.00 -26.61 54.74
CA VAL A 173 13.05 -25.58 54.53
C VAL A 173 13.78 -25.83 53.21
N ASP A 174 14.18 -27.07 52.94
CA ASP A 174 14.87 -27.44 51.71
C ASP A 174 14.00 -27.15 50.48
N GLN A 175 12.70 -27.44 50.53
CA GLN A 175 11.73 -27.09 49.50
C GLN A 175 11.62 -25.57 49.33
N ALA A 176 11.52 -24.81 50.43
CA ALA A 176 11.42 -23.34 50.38
C ALA A 176 12.68 -22.71 49.76
N GLU A 177 13.87 -23.20 50.12
CA GLU A 177 15.14 -22.77 49.53
C GLU A 177 15.23 -23.10 48.04
N GLN A 178 14.82 -24.31 47.63
CA GLN A 178 14.81 -24.71 46.23
C GLN A 178 13.89 -23.81 45.39
N LEU A 179 12.66 -23.56 45.86
CA LEU A 179 11.73 -22.66 45.18
C LEU A 179 12.30 -21.24 45.09
N ALA A 180 12.95 -20.73 46.15
CA ALA A 180 13.58 -19.41 46.13
C ALA A 180 14.72 -19.32 45.10
N ARG A 181 15.60 -20.33 45.04
CA ARG A 181 16.69 -20.40 44.05
C ARG A 181 16.16 -20.47 42.62
N LEU A 182 15.14 -21.27 42.37
CA LEU A 182 14.52 -21.38 41.04
C LEU A 182 13.88 -20.06 40.62
N ASN A 183 13.13 -19.39 41.51
CA ASN A 183 12.57 -18.07 41.19
C ASN A 183 13.66 -17.03 40.88
N ALA A 184 14.71 -16.96 41.71
CA ALA A 184 15.82 -16.05 41.45
C ALA A 184 16.51 -16.32 40.09
N THR A 185 16.60 -17.59 39.71
CA THR A 185 17.11 -18.00 38.39
C THR A 185 16.19 -17.53 37.26
N GLY A 186 14.89 -17.80 37.36
CA GLY A 186 13.89 -17.38 36.36
C GLY A 186 13.84 -15.86 36.20
N GLU A 187 13.89 -15.11 37.31
CA GLU A 187 13.96 -13.65 37.31
C GLU A 187 15.24 -13.13 36.66
N SER A 188 16.38 -13.79 36.88
CA SER A 188 17.66 -13.45 36.26
C SER A 188 17.63 -13.68 34.75
N GLN A 189 17.12 -14.84 34.32
CA GLN A 189 16.93 -15.16 32.90
C GLN A 189 16.00 -14.16 32.21
N LEU A 190 14.90 -13.77 32.88
CA LEU A 190 13.98 -12.75 32.37
C LEU A 190 14.69 -11.41 32.15
N ARG A 191 15.53 -10.96 33.11
CA ARG A 191 16.33 -9.73 32.97
C ARG A 191 17.33 -9.82 31.82
N GLN A 192 17.86 -11.00 31.53
CA GLN A 192 18.77 -11.25 30.41
C GLN A 192 18.04 -11.41 29.06
N GLY A 193 16.71 -11.43 29.05
CA GLY A 193 15.91 -11.68 27.86
C GLY A 193 15.91 -13.15 27.41
N LEU A 194 16.33 -14.08 28.27
CA LEU A 194 16.23 -15.51 28.01
C LEU A 194 14.82 -15.99 28.39
N LEU A 195 13.86 -15.85 27.47
CA LEU A 195 12.45 -16.11 27.77
C LEU A 195 12.10 -17.61 27.72
N GLY A 196 12.86 -18.40 26.95
CA GLY A 196 12.59 -19.82 26.75
C GLY A 196 11.75 -20.09 25.50
N GLU A 197 11.92 -19.27 24.47
CA GLU A 197 11.31 -19.47 23.15
C GLU A 197 11.70 -20.83 22.55
N GLU A 198 10.76 -21.44 21.81
CA GLU A 198 10.97 -22.69 21.06
C GLU A 198 11.44 -23.88 21.92
N GLY A 199 11.10 -23.88 23.22
CA GLY A 199 11.48 -24.96 24.14
C GLY A 199 12.93 -24.89 24.64
N LYS A 200 13.61 -23.76 24.42
CA LYS A 200 14.93 -23.50 25.03
C LYS A 200 14.79 -23.26 26.54
N ASP A 201 15.88 -23.52 27.26
CA ASP A 201 15.98 -23.14 28.66
C ASP A 201 15.88 -21.63 28.83
N GLY A 202 15.05 -21.18 29.76
CA GLY A 202 14.84 -19.77 30.04
C GLY A 202 13.81 -19.55 31.13
N ALA A 203 13.43 -18.28 31.31
CA ALA A 203 12.53 -17.86 32.39
C ALA A 203 11.23 -18.67 32.41
N LEU A 204 10.63 -18.94 31.25
CA LEU A 204 9.40 -19.73 31.12
C LEU A 204 9.56 -21.15 31.67
N THR A 205 10.61 -21.86 31.28
CA THR A 205 10.83 -23.25 31.73
C THR A 205 11.11 -23.29 33.22
N THR A 206 11.87 -22.32 33.74
CA THR A 206 12.16 -22.22 35.17
C THR A 206 10.92 -21.89 36.01
N PHE A 207 10.09 -20.91 35.62
CA PHE A 207 8.85 -20.62 36.35
C PHE A 207 7.84 -21.77 36.28
N ARG A 208 7.74 -22.47 35.15
CA ARG A 208 6.93 -23.71 35.04
C ARG A 208 7.42 -24.79 36.01
N ALA A 209 8.73 -24.95 36.17
CA ALA A 209 9.29 -25.91 37.12
C ALA A 209 8.94 -25.56 38.58
N VAL A 210 8.90 -24.27 38.92
CA VAL A 210 8.41 -23.81 40.24
C VAL A 210 6.92 -24.14 40.41
N LEU A 211 6.08 -23.80 39.42
CA LEU A 211 4.64 -24.02 39.50
C LEU A 211 4.24 -25.50 39.47
N ALA A 212 5.05 -26.37 38.88
CA ALA A 212 4.86 -27.82 38.94
C ALA A 212 5.03 -28.37 40.38
N GLN A 213 5.88 -27.73 41.20
CA GLN A 213 6.10 -28.10 42.59
C GLN A 213 5.14 -27.35 43.55
N ALA A 214 4.79 -26.11 43.22
CA ALA A 214 3.93 -25.25 44.00
C ALA A 214 3.00 -24.43 43.06
N PRO A 215 1.80 -24.93 42.72
CA PRO A 215 0.92 -24.31 41.72
C PRO A 215 0.50 -22.88 42.02
N ASP A 216 0.34 -22.53 43.30
CA ASP A 216 -0.13 -21.22 43.75
C ASP A 216 1.01 -20.27 44.18
N GLN A 217 2.25 -20.55 43.73
CA GLN A 217 3.41 -19.78 44.16
C GLN A 217 3.39 -18.36 43.54
N PRO A 218 3.27 -17.29 44.36
CA PRO A 218 2.94 -15.95 43.86
C PRO A 218 4.05 -15.30 43.01
N ARG A 219 5.33 -15.48 43.39
CA ARG A 219 6.47 -14.95 42.63
C ARG A 219 6.59 -15.59 41.25
N ALA A 220 6.34 -16.90 41.14
CA ALA A 220 6.40 -17.62 39.88
C ALA A 220 5.22 -17.25 38.98
N LEU A 221 4.01 -17.08 39.53
CA LEU A 221 2.87 -16.55 38.79
C LEU A 221 3.14 -15.13 38.25
N GLN A 222 3.78 -14.27 39.06
CA GLN A 222 4.22 -12.95 38.62
C GLN A 222 5.31 -13.04 37.53
N GLY A 223 6.26 -13.97 37.68
CA GLY A 223 7.30 -14.27 36.70
C GLY A 223 6.74 -14.73 35.36
N MET A 224 5.70 -15.58 35.38
CA MET A 224 4.95 -15.98 34.19
C MET A 224 4.27 -14.79 33.51
N ALA A 225 3.60 -13.93 34.27
CA ALA A 225 2.98 -12.70 33.74
C ALA A 225 4.02 -11.73 33.13
N ALA A 226 5.19 -11.61 33.76
CA ALA A 226 6.28 -10.78 33.27
C ALA A 226 6.93 -11.35 32.00
N THR A 227 7.02 -12.69 31.90
CA THR A 227 7.49 -13.40 30.70
C THR A 227 6.51 -13.24 29.54
N GLU A 228 5.20 -13.36 29.77
CA GLU A 228 4.16 -13.03 28.79
C GLU A 228 4.31 -11.60 28.27
N SER A 229 4.45 -10.64 29.19
CA SER A 229 4.67 -9.24 28.83
C SER A 229 5.94 -9.03 28.01
N ALA A 230 6.99 -9.82 28.24
CA ALA A 230 8.23 -9.75 27.46
C ALA A 230 8.05 -10.28 26.03
N PHE A 231 7.28 -11.35 25.84
CA PHE A 231 6.92 -11.83 24.49
C PHE A 231 6.07 -10.80 23.75
N ILE A 232 5.09 -10.19 24.41
CA ILE A 232 4.26 -9.11 23.81
C ILE A 232 5.17 -7.94 23.38
N ARG A 233 6.13 -7.52 24.20
CA ARG A 233 7.08 -6.45 23.82
C ARG A 233 7.89 -6.81 22.57
N ARG A 234 8.43 -8.03 22.48
CA ARG A 234 9.12 -8.51 21.27
C ARG A 234 8.22 -8.52 20.04
N ALA A 235 6.95 -8.89 20.22
CA ALA A 235 5.97 -8.85 19.14
C ALA A 235 5.73 -7.43 18.63
N GLU A 236 5.59 -6.48 19.55
CA GLU A 236 5.42 -5.06 19.21
C GLU A 236 6.68 -4.46 18.56
N ASP A 237 7.87 -4.84 19.01
CA ASP A 237 9.13 -4.45 18.36
C ASP A 237 9.22 -4.98 16.93
N ALA A 238 8.86 -6.25 16.71
CA ALA A 238 8.81 -6.85 15.38
C ALA A 238 7.79 -6.13 14.48
N ALA A 239 6.60 -5.81 15.01
CA ALA A 239 5.58 -5.05 14.28
C ALA A 239 6.08 -3.64 13.91
N ARG A 240 6.76 -2.93 14.83
CA ARG A 240 7.39 -1.63 14.54
C ARG A 240 8.46 -1.71 13.45
N ALA A 241 9.15 -2.84 13.33
CA ALA A 241 10.13 -3.10 12.27
C ALA A 241 9.50 -3.58 10.94
N GLY A 242 8.18 -3.77 10.89
CA GLY A 242 7.46 -4.29 9.72
C GLY A 242 7.45 -5.82 9.59
N ASP A 243 8.00 -6.55 10.56
CA ASP A 243 7.98 -8.02 10.62
C ASP A 243 6.71 -8.52 11.34
N PHE A 244 5.58 -8.47 10.63
CA PHE A 244 4.30 -8.90 11.19
C PHE A 244 4.17 -10.42 11.35
N ASP A 245 4.92 -11.20 10.58
CA ASP A 245 4.99 -12.65 10.75
C ASP A 245 5.75 -12.98 12.04
N GLY A 246 6.86 -12.29 12.30
CA GLY A 246 7.56 -12.35 13.58
C GLY A 246 6.72 -11.88 14.75
N ALA A 247 5.98 -10.78 14.59
CA ALA A 247 5.03 -10.32 15.60
C ALA A 247 3.99 -11.41 15.94
N ALA A 248 3.43 -12.06 14.92
CA ALA A 248 2.49 -13.16 15.12
C ALA A 248 3.12 -14.36 15.84
N ARG A 249 4.37 -14.73 15.51
CA ARG A 249 5.12 -15.79 16.22
C ARG A 249 5.27 -15.46 17.70
N TRP A 250 5.71 -14.24 18.04
CA TRP A 250 5.90 -13.82 19.41
C TRP A 250 4.58 -13.75 20.21
N MET A 251 3.50 -13.28 19.59
CA MET A 251 2.16 -13.32 20.19
C MET A 251 1.65 -14.75 20.42
N GLY A 252 1.99 -15.69 19.53
CA GLY A 252 1.69 -17.11 19.71
C GLY A 252 2.29 -17.67 21.00
N PHE A 253 3.54 -17.30 21.32
CA PHE A 253 4.14 -17.67 22.61
C PHE A 253 3.39 -17.04 23.78
N ALA A 254 3.12 -15.72 23.74
CA ALA A 254 2.40 -15.04 24.82
C ALA A 254 1.00 -15.64 25.10
N ASN A 255 0.24 -15.94 24.05
CA ASN A 255 -1.12 -16.47 24.15
C ASN A 255 -1.18 -17.88 24.78
N GLY A 256 -0.09 -18.64 24.73
CA GLY A 256 -0.02 -19.98 25.32
C GLY A 256 0.40 -20.04 26.79
N LEU A 257 0.65 -18.89 27.43
CA LEU A 257 1.16 -18.86 28.82
C LEU A 257 0.05 -18.87 29.87
N ARG A 258 -1.02 -18.09 29.66
CA ARG A 258 -2.10 -17.88 30.63
C ARG A 258 -3.44 -17.80 29.92
N ASP A 259 -4.46 -18.37 30.55
CA ASP A 259 -5.82 -18.37 29.98
C ASP A 259 -6.41 -16.96 29.94
N GLU A 260 -6.86 -16.56 28.75
CA GLU A 260 -7.64 -15.34 28.46
C GLU A 260 -7.07 -14.02 29.01
N ALA A 261 -5.74 -13.89 29.05
CA ALA A 261 -5.11 -12.67 29.54
C ALA A 261 -5.46 -11.44 28.68
N GLN A 262 -6.03 -10.40 29.31
CA GLN A 262 -6.39 -9.14 28.64
C GLN A 262 -5.17 -8.46 27.98
N THR A 263 -3.99 -8.60 28.58
CA THR A 263 -2.69 -8.12 28.07
C THR A 263 -2.39 -8.62 26.67
N VAL A 264 -2.71 -9.89 26.37
CA VAL A 264 -2.53 -10.51 25.05
C VAL A 264 -3.50 -9.92 24.04
N LYS A 265 -4.78 -9.74 24.42
CA LYS A 265 -5.79 -9.08 23.57
C LYS A 265 -5.37 -7.66 23.22
N ASP A 266 -4.92 -6.89 24.21
CA ASP A 266 -4.44 -5.52 24.01
C ASP A 266 -3.17 -5.49 23.14
N GLY A 267 -2.29 -6.50 23.29
CA GLY A 267 -1.10 -6.67 22.45
C GLY A 267 -1.44 -6.87 20.97
N TYR A 268 -2.39 -7.75 20.66
CA TYR A 268 -2.90 -7.92 19.29
C TYR A 268 -3.47 -6.62 18.72
N ALA A 269 -4.25 -5.88 19.52
CA ALA A 269 -4.82 -4.59 19.10
C ALA A 269 -3.73 -3.56 18.78
N ARG A 270 -2.67 -3.47 19.60
CA ARG A 270 -1.53 -2.56 19.34
C ARG A 270 -0.75 -2.94 18.09
N ILE A 271 -0.53 -4.23 17.84
CA ILE A 271 0.15 -4.72 16.63
C ILE A 271 -0.67 -4.39 15.38
N GLU A 272 -1.98 -4.61 15.40
CA GLU A 272 -2.84 -4.26 14.26
C GLU A 272 -2.93 -2.74 14.05
N GLY A 273 -2.90 -1.97 15.15
CA GLY A 273 -2.78 -0.52 15.11
C GLY A 273 -1.48 -0.07 14.45
N GLU A 274 -0.37 -0.79 14.65
CA GLU A 274 0.87 -0.50 13.92
C GLU A 274 0.79 -0.85 12.44
N ARG A 275 0.25 -2.03 12.12
CA ARG A 275 0.04 -2.46 10.72
C ARG A 275 -0.71 -1.40 9.93
N THR A 276 -1.85 -0.97 10.48
CA THR A 276 -2.71 0.04 9.85
C THR A 276 -1.97 1.35 9.64
N ARG A 277 -1.19 1.80 10.63
CA ARG A 277 -0.42 3.05 10.54
C ARG A 277 0.67 3.00 9.47
N GLN A 278 1.41 1.89 9.39
CA GLN A 278 2.47 1.73 8.39
C GLN A 278 1.90 1.64 6.97
N ILE A 279 0.79 0.93 6.76
CA ILE A 279 0.10 0.88 5.46
C ILE A 279 -0.34 2.29 5.04
N ALA A 280 -0.93 3.06 5.97
CA ALA A 280 -1.33 4.44 5.71
C ALA A 280 -0.13 5.33 5.35
N ALA A 281 0.98 5.23 6.08
CA ALA A 281 2.19 5.99 5.79
C ALA A 281 2.78 5.66 4.42
N LEU A 282 2.81 4.38 4.03
CA LEU A 282 3.24 3.95 2.69
C LEU A 282 2.31 4.45 1.60
N ARG A 283 1.00 4.45 1.86
CA ARG A 283 -0.01 5.01 0.96
C ARG A 283 0.21 6.50 0.77
N ASP A 284 0.36 7.28 1.83
CA ASP A 284 0.51 8.73 1.73
C ASP A 284 1.80 9.10 0.98
N ALA A 285 2.92 8.46 1.34
CA ALA A 285 4.18 8.67 0.63
C ALA A 285 4.11 8.22 -0.85
N GLY A 286 3.33 7.18 -1.16
CA GLY A 286 3.10 6.74 -2.54
C GLY A 286 2.24 7.72 -3.33
N VAL A 287 1.24 8.33 -2.70
CA VAL A 287 0.42 9.38 -3.34
C VAL A 287 1.24 10.64 -3.62
N ASP A 288 2.15 11.01 -2.71
CA ASP A 288 3.04 12.16 -2.89
C ASP A 288 3.97 11.97 -4.10
N ASP A 289 4.48 10.76 -4.32
CA ASP A 289 5.30 10.46 -5.51
C ASP A 289 4.53 10.67 -6.82
N LEU A 290 3.22 10.35 -6.84
CA LEU A 290 2.37 10.45 -8.04
C LEU A 290 2.15 11.89 -8.52
N VAL A 291 2.53 12.90 -7.74
CA VAL A 291 2.50 14.31 -8.16
C VAL A 291 3.55 14.58 -9.24
N SER A 292 4.62 13.78 -9.29
CA SER A 292 5.67 13.88 -10.31
C SER A 292 5.43 12.90 -11.46
N PRO A 293 5.63 13.32 -12.74
CA PRO A 293 5.57 12.41 -13.89
C PRO A 293 6.53 11.20 -13.80
N LEU A 294 7.58 11.29 -12.98
CA LEU A 294 8.58 10.23 -12.81
C LEU A 294 8.34 9.34 -11.58
N GLY A 295 7.40 9.70 -10.69
CA GLY A 295 7.21 9.03 -9.40
C GLY A 295 6.45 7.70 -9.45
N LEU A 296 5.99 7.27 -10.63
CA LEU A 296 5.18 6.05 -10.77
C LEU A 296 5.94 4.78 -10.31
N LYS A 297 7.25 4.74 -10.53
CA LYS A 297 8.10 3.61 -10.09
C LYS A 297 8.16 3.55 -8.57
N ASP A 298 8.37 4.69 -7.92
CA ASP A 298 8.54 4.78 -6.47
C ASP A 298 7.21 4.50 -5.74
N ALA A 299 6.09 5.00 -6.30
CA ALA A 299 4.75 4.67 -5.81
C ALA A 299 4.46 3.16 -5.88
N ARG A 300 4.87 2.48 -6.97
CA ARG A 300 4.70 1.02 -7.11
C ARG A 300 5.53 0.24 -6.09
N GLN A 301 6.74 0.69 -5.77
CA GLN A 301 7.56 0.06 -4.72
C GLN A 301 6.90 0.21 -3.34
N LYS A 302 6.32 1.38 -3.05
CA LYS A 302 5.57 1.60 -1.80
C LYS A 302 4.30 0.77 -1.73
N LEU A 303 3.59 0.59 -2.84
CA LEU A 303 2.46 -0.35 -2.91
C LEU A 303 2.90 -1.79 -2.64
N GLU A 304 4.01 -2.23 -3.22
CA GLU A 304 4.55 -3.56 -2.95
C GLU A 304 4.88 -3.74 -1.46
N ALA A 305 5.53 -2.76 -0.83
CA ALA A 305 5.79 -2.77 0.60
C ALA A 305 4.48 -2.82 1.42
N ALA A 306 3.46 -2.06 1.03
CA ALA A 306 2.17 -2.06 1.71
C ALA A 306 1.46 -3.42 1.58
N LEU A 307 1.49 -4.04 0.39
CA LEU A 307 0.87 -5.34 0.15
C LEU A 307 1.55 -6.49 0.91
N ARG A 308 2.84 -6.39 1.24
CA ARG A 308 3.52 -7.39 2.09
C ARG A 308 3.00 -7.41 3.52
N ILE A 309 2.56 -6.25 4.04
CA ILE A 309 2.07 -6.13 5.42
C ILE A 309 0.54 -6.08 5.50
N ALA A 310 -0.15 -5.77 4.42
CA ALA A 310 -1.60 -5.68 4.36
C ALA A 310 -2.28 -7.07 4.42
N ARG A 311 -3.47 -7.11 5.02
CA ARG A 311 -4.35 -8.28 4.90
C ARG A 311 -4.96 -8.31 3.49
N PRO A 312 -5.34 -9.49 2.96
CA PRO A 312 -6.08 -9.56 1.72
C PRO A 312 -7.35 -8.70 1.76
N GLY A 313 -7.51 -7.81 0.78
CA GLY A 313 -8.65 -6.89 0.71
C GLY A 313 -8.51 -5.60 1.52
N ASP A 314 -7.31 -5.27 2.03
CA ASP A 314 -7.07 -4.01 2.73
C ASP A 314 -7.46 -2.78 1.86
N PRO A 315 -8.35 -1.90 2.36
CA PRO A 315 -8.88 -0.80 1.57
C PRO A 315 -7.86 0.32 1.32
N VAL A 316 -6.87 0.48 2.20
CA VAL A 316 -5.85 1.54 2.08
C VAL A 316 -4.83 1.18 1.01
N ALA A 317 -4.38 -0.09 1.00
CA ALA A 317 -3.55 -0.61 -0.09
C ALA A 317 -4.30 -0.60 -1.43
N ALA A 318 -5.60 -0.91 -1.44
CA ALA A 318 -6.44 -0.83 -2.63
C ALA A 318 -6.58 0.61 -3.17
N ASP A 319 -6.75 1.62 -2.30
CA ASP A 319 -6.78 3.03 -2.70
C ASP A 319 -5.45 3.45 -3.36
N LEU A 320 -4.30 3.07 -2.78
CA LEU A 320 -3.00 3.37 -3.41
C LEU A 320 -2.89 2.73 -4.80
N ARG A 321 -3.30 1.46 -4.95
CA ARG A 321 -3.31 0.78 -6.24
C ARG A 321 -4.17 1.50 -7.25
N GLN A 322 -5.41 1.86 -6.89
CA GLN A 322 -6.32 2.60 -7.77
C GLN A 322 -5.71 3.95 -8.22
N ARG A 323 -5.00 4.65 -7.33
CA ARG A 323 -4.32 5.91 -7.67
C ARG A 323 -3.17 5.71 -8.63
N ILE A 324 -2.37 4.66 -8.44
CA ILE A 324 -1.31 4.28 -9.36
C ILE A 324 -1.89 3.92 -10.73
N ASP A 325 -3.01 3.20 -10.78
CA ASP A 325 -3.69 2.85 -12.04
C ASP A 325 -4.20 4.12 -12.75
N LEU A 326 -4.86 5.02 -12.03
CA LEU A 326 -5.29 6.31 -12.57
C LEU A 326 -4.10 7.14 -13.09
N ALA A 327 -3.02 7.25 -12.32
CA ALA A 327 -1.82 7.97 -12.74
C ALA A 327 -1.14 7.32 -13.95
N THR A 328 -1.16 5.98 -14.04
CA THR A 328 -0.61 5.23 -15.18
C THR A 328 -1.34 5.58 -16.47
N HIS A 329 -2.67 5.69 -16.41
CA HIS A 329 -3.50 5.88 -17.61
C HIS A 329 -3.82 7.34 -17.94
N TYR A 330 -3.82 8.23 -16.95
CA TYR A 330 -4.26 9.62 -17.11
C TYR A 330 -3.24 10.66 -16.63
N GLY A 331 -2.09 10.24 -16.09
CA GLY A 331 -1.12 11.16 -15.50
C GLY A 331 -1.74 11.98 -14.37
N LEU A 332 -1.69 13.31 -14.49
CA LEU A 332 -2.24 14.25 -13.52
C LEU A 332 -3.76 14.47 -13.66
N PHE A 333 -4.39 13.84 -14.65
CA PHE A 333 -5.80 14.02 -14.97
C PHE A 333 -6.68 12.90 -14.42
N ARG A 334 -8.00 13.11 -14.51
CA ARG A 334 -9.01 12.10 -14.19
C ARG A 334 -10.04 11.98 -15.32
N PRO A 335 -10.63 10.80 -15.55
CA PRO A 335 -11.75 10.63 -16.48
C PRO A 335 -12.86 11.65 -16.25
N GLY A 336 -13.37 12.24 -17.33
CA GLY A 336 -14.44 13.25 -17.29
C GLY A 336 -14.01 14.63 -16.78
N GLN A 337 -12.75 14.81 -16.35
CA GLN A 337 -12.24 16.13 -15.99
C GLN A 337 -12.30 17.07 -17.19
N THR A 338 -12.73 18.31 -16.94
CA THR A 338 -12.70 19.37 -17.94
C THR A 338 -11.61 20.37 -17.62
N PHE A 339 -10.91 20.86 -18.65
CA PHE A 339 -9.85 21.85 -18.50
C PHE A 339 -9.68 22.69 -19.78
N THR A 340 -8.84 23.71 -19.70
CA THR A 340 -8.38 24.51 -20.83
C THR A 340 -6.93 24.84 -20.57
N ASP A 341 -6.10 24.88 -21.61
CA ASP A 341 -4.70 25.29 -21.51
C ASP A 341 -4.57 26.80 -21.73
N ALA A 342 -3.56 27.39 -21.08
CA ALA A 342 -3.16 28.77 -21.34
C ALA A 342 -2.32 28.81 -22.61
N MET A 343 -2.59 29.78 -23.48
CA MET A 343 -1.81 30.05 -24.68
C MET A 343 -0.79 31.16 -24.42
N SER A 344 0.36 31.11 -25.10
CA SER A 344 1.44 32.11 -24.96
C SER A 344 0.99 33.57 -25.15
N GLY A 345 -0.04 33.80 -25.99
CA GLY A 345 -0.63 35.12 -26.23
C GLY A 345 -1.70 35.57 -25.22
N GLY A 346 -1.86 34.91 -24.06
CA GLY A 346 -2.80 35.30 -23.01
C GLY A 346 -4.25 34.83 -23.18
N GLY A 347 -4.54 34.04 -24.22
CA GLY A 347 -5.85 33.40 -24.44
C GLY A 347 -5.92 31.97 -23.87
N ARG A 348 -7.09 31.32 -24.03
CA ARG A 348 -7.30 29.92 -23.65
C ARG A 348 -7.71 29.07 -24.84
N THR A 349 -7.32 27.80 -24.80
CA THR A 349 -7.76 26.77 -25.77
C THR A 349 -9.27 26.49 -25.63
N PRO A 350 -9.88 25.73 -26.56
CA PRO A 350 -11.20 25.14 -26.32
C PRO A 350 -11.22 24.34 -25.02
N VAL A 351 -12.41 24.25 -24.40
CA VAL A 351 -12.62 23.37 -23.23
C VAL A 351 -12.40 21.94 -23.68
N MET A 352 -11.50 21.24 -23.01
CA MET A 352 -11.16 19.83 -23.25
C MET A 352 -11.84 18.96 -22.20
N VAL A 353 -12.18 17.72 -22.57
CA VAL A 353 -12.74 16.69 -21.69
C VAL A 353 -11.84 15.47 -21.75
N VAL A 354 -11.41 14.97 -20.59
CA VAL A 354 -10.58 13.76 -20.49
C VAL A 354 -11.46 12.53 -20.72
N VAL A 355 -11.16 11.81 -21.79
CA VAL A 355 -11.85 10.60 -22.20
C VAL A 355 -11.27 9.39 -21.44
N PRO A 356 -12.11 8.48 -20.92
CA PRO A 356 -11.62 7.25 -20.28
C PRO A 356 -10.74 6.42 -21.23
N HIS A 357 -9.68 5.82 -20.73
CA HIS A 357 -8.97 4.75 -21.44
C HIS A 357 -9.87 3.49 -21.50
N GLY A 358 -9.60 2.58 -22.43
CA GLY A 358 -10.37 1.36 -22.54
C GLY A 358 -10.33 0.76 -23.94
N ALA A 359 -11.23 -0.17 -24.21
CA ALA A 359 -11.36 -0.77 -25.53
C ALA A 359 -12.80 -0.68 -26.02
N PHE A 360 -12.96 -0.68 -27.34
CA PHE A 360 -14.26 -0.79 -27.97
C PHE A 360 -14.14 -1.53 -29.29
N ARG A 361 -15.29 -1.89 -29.85
CA ARG A 361 -15.39 -2.50 -31.16
C ARG A 361 -15.71 -1.43 -32.19
N MET A 362 -14.75 -1.15 -33.07
CA MET A 362 -14.84 -0.16 -34.14
C MET A 362 -15.40 -0.80 -35.40
N GLY A 363 -16.27 -0.07 -36.10
CA GLY A 363 -16.88 -0.48 -37.36
C GLY A 363 -18.28 -1.08 -37.20
N ALA A 364 -18.83 -1.50 -38.33
CA ALA A 364 -20.15 -2.11 -38.43
C ALA A 364 -20.05 -3.64 -38.35
N ASP A 365 -21.10 -4.26 -37.78
CA ASP A 365 -21.28 -5.71 -37.88
C ASP A 365 -21.50 -6.16 -39.32
N GLU A 366 -21.21 -7.44 -39.59
CA GLU A 366 -21.43 -8.05 -40.91
C GLU A 366 -22.89 -7.89 -41.38
N ASP A 367 -23.83 -8.05 -40.44
CA ASP A 367 -25.27 -7.97 -40.69
C ASP A 367 -25.89 -6.59 -40.39
N GLU A 368 -25.10 -5.56 -40.10
CA GLU A 368 -25.66 -4.23 -39.77
C GLU A 368 -26.35 -3.60 -41.01
N PRO A 369 -27.65 -3.25 -40.94
CA PRO A 369 -28.35 -2.72 -42.10
C PRO A 369 -27.74 -1.41 -42.62
N GLY A 370 -27.40 -1.39 -43.91
CA GLY A 370 -26.81 -0.23 -44.57
C GLY A 370 -25.33 0.00 -44.26
N ALA A 371 -24.65 -0.97 -43.64
CA ALA A 371 -23.20 -1.03 -43.60
C ALA A 371 -22.63 -1.25 -45.00
N SER A 372 -21.41 -0.76 -45.20
CA SER A 372 -20.64 -0.95 -46.43
C SER A 372 -19.31 -1.62 -46.11
N ASP A 373 -18.63 -2.17 -47.12
CA ASP A 373 -17.31 -2.79 -46.97
C ASP A 373 -16.28 -1.85 -46.31
N ALA A 374 -16.43 -0.54 -46.50
CA ALA A 374 -15.58 0.47 -45.89
C ALA A 374 -15.67 0.52 -44.35
N GLU A 375 -16.79 0.06 -43.80
CA GLU A 375 -17.11 0.05 -42.38
C GLU A 375 -16.81 -1.31 -41.73
N GLN A 376 -16.27 -2.25 -42.51
CA GLN A 376 -16.02 -3.63 -42.10
C GLN A 376 -14.55 -4.03 -42.31
N PRO A 377 -14.08 -5.09 -41.62
CA PRO A 377 -14.76 -5.79 -40.53
C PRO A 377 -14.76 -4.96 -39.24
N ALA A 378 -15.75 -5.22 -38.38
CA ALA A 378 -15.68 -4.78 -37.00
C ALA A 378 -14.43 -5.36 -36.30
N HIS A 379 -13.68 -4.54 -35.57
CA HIS A 379 -12.44 -4.96 -34.92
C HIS A 379 -12.24 -4.24 -33.57
N TYR A 380 -11.43 -4.83 -32.69
CA TYR A 380 -11.14 -4.24 -31.40
C TYR A 380 -10.05 -3.18 -31.50
N VAL A 381 -10.30 -2.03 -30.88
CA VAL A 381 -9.33 -0.96 -30.68
C VAL A 381 -9.19 -0.72 -29.18
N ARG A 382 -7.94 -0.61 -28.70
CA ARG A 382 -7.60 -0.41 -27.28
C ARG A 382 -6.76 0.85 -27.09
N PHE A 383 -7.23 1.73 -26.22
CA PHE A 383 -6.51 2.91 -25.74
C PHE A 383 -5.85 2.57 -24.40
N ASP A 384 -4.52 2.47 -24.42
CA ASP A 384 -3.72 2.21 -23.20
C ASP A 384 -3.69 3.41 -22.25
N ARG A 385 -3.88 4.62 -22.78
CA ARG A 385 -3.95 5.86 -21.99
C ARG A 385 -5.19 6.64 -22.38
N GLY A 386 -5.68 7.45 -21.45
CA GLY A 386 -6.68 8.46 -21.75
C GLY A 386 -6.10 9.53 -22.65
N PHE A 387 -6.99 10.34 -23.21
CA PHE A 387 -6.66 11.52 -23.99
C PHE A 387 -7.74 12.57 -23.76
N ALA A 388 -7.48 13.82 -24.10
CA ALA A 388 -8.47 14.88 -23.95
C ALA A 388 -9.03 15.31 -25.32
N VAL A 389 -10.33 15.58 -25.41
CA VAL A 389 -11.00 16.01 -26.64
C VAL A 389 -11.72 17.32 -26.40
N SER A 390 -11.74 18.22 -27.38
CA SER A 390 -12.53 19.44 -27.26
C SER A 390 -14.01 19.09 -27.07
N ARG A 391 -14.60 19.71 -26.06
CA ARG A 391 -15.96 19.47 -25.58
C ARG A 391 -17.01 19.63 -26.68
N THR A 392 -16.75 20.53 -27.62
CA THR A 392 -17.53 20.82 -28.82
C THR A 392 -16.64 20.72 -30.05
N ALA A 393 -17.25 20.77 -31.24
CA ALA A 393 -16.54 21.18 -32.45
C ALA A 393 -15.91 22.58 -32.25
N VAL A 394 -14.85 22.87 -33.01
CA VAL A 394 -14.19 24.19 -32.99
C VAL A 394 -15.18 25.23 -33.52
N THR A 395 -15.35 26.32 -32.79
CA THR A 395 -16.31 27.37 -33.17
C THR A 395 -15.70 28.40 -34.11
N VAL A 396 -16.54 29.15 -34.82
CA VAL A 396 -16.11 30.29 -35.66
C VAL A 396 -15.32 31.31 -34.84
N GLY A 397 -15.75 31.60 -33.60
CA GLY A 397 -15.03 32.49 -32.70
C GLY A 397 -13.64 31.99 -32.30
N GLN A 398 -13.50 30.68 -32.05
CA GLN A 398 -12.20 30.06 -31.76
C GLN A 398 -11.28 30.08 -32.98
N TYR A 399 -11.80 29.70 -34.15
CA TYR A 399 -11.05 29.69 -35.41
C TYR A 399 -10.65 31.10 -35.86
N ARG A 400 -11.49 32.12 -35.60
CA ARG A 400 -11.16 33.52 -35.87
C ARG A 400 -9.90 33.97 -35.14
N ARG A 401 -9.72 33.56 -33.88
CA ARG A 401 -8.51 33.90 -33.11
C ARG A 401 -7.26 33.34 -33.77
N PHE A 402 -7.32 32.10 -34.25
CA PHE A 402 -6.24 31.48 -35.01
C PHE A 402 -5.91 32.29 -36.27
N VAL A 403 -6.91 32.61 -37.09
CA VAL A 403 -6.72 33.40 -38.32
C VAL A 403 -6.13 34.79 -38.03
N GLN A 404 -6.63 35.47 -36.99
CA GLN A 404 -6.12 36.79 -36.59
C GLN A 404 -4.68 36.73 -36.06
N ALA A 405 -4.35 35.72 -35.26
CA ALA A 405 -3.02 35.57 -34.67
C ALA A 405 -1.95 35.21 -35.69
N THR A 406 -2.29 34.38 -36.68
CA THR A 406 -1.34 33.80 -37.64
C THR A 406 -1.37 34.45 -39.02
N GLN A 407 -2.41 35.26 -39.30
CA GLN A 407 -2.73 35.72 -40.66
C GLN A 407 -2.94 34.57 -41.65
N TYR A 408 -3.28 33.37 -41.14
CA TYR A 408 -3.54 32.19 -41.96
C TYR A 408 -4.70 32.45 -42.92
N ARG A 409 -4.54 32.04 -44.18
CA ARG A 409 -5.58 32.18 -45.21
C ARG A 409 -6.16 30.80 -45.54
N PRO A 410 -7.33 30.40 -45.02
CA PRO A 410 -7.89 29.07 -45.24
C PRO A 410 -8.20 28.73 -46.70
N ARG A 411 -8.38 27.45 -47.02
CA ARG A 411 -8.53 26.98 -48.39
C ARG A 411 -9.66 27.68 -49.15
N ALA A 412 -10.84 27.83 -48.54
CA ALA A 412 -11.98 28.51 -49.14
C ALA A 412 -11.69 29.99 -49.43
N THR A 413 -11.05 30.70 -48.49
CA THR A 413 -10.61 32.10 -48.66
C THR A 413 -9.60 32.25 -49.81
N ARG A 414 -8.66 31.30 -49.96
CA ARG A 414 -7.69 31.31 -51.09
C ARG A 414 -8.35 31.01 -52.43
N ARG A 415 -9.30 30.08 -52.47
CA ARG A 415 -10.03 29.69 -53.69
C ARG A 415 -11.16 30.66 -54.07
N GLY A 416 -11.62 31.48 -53.14
CA GLY A 416 -12.72 32.44 -53.32
C GLY A 416 -14.11 31.80 -53.43
N HIS A 417 -14.28 30.53 -53.05
CA HIS A 417 -15.57 29.84 -53.07
C HIS A 417 -15.57 28.64 -52.13
N SER A 418 -16.77 28.20 -51.76
CA SER A 418 -17.02 26.96 -51.02
C SER A 418 -18.37 26.36 -51.41
N ILE A 419 -18.70 25.20 -50.84
CA ILE A 419 -20.00 24.54 -51.05
C ILE A 419 -20.96 24.98 -49.94
N VAL A 420 -22.11 25.54 -50.32
CA VAL A 420 -23.21 25.96 -49.42
C VAL A 420 -24.47 25.18 -49.70
N TYR A 421 -25.41 25.18 -48.77
CA TYR A 421 -26.77 24.73 -49.01
C TYR A 421 -27.58 25.85 -49.67
N ASP A 422 -28.16 25.56 -50.83
CA ASP A 422 -29.10 26.45 -51.51
C ASP A 422 -30.52 25.96 -51.29
N GLU A 423 -31.23 26.60 -50.36
CA GLU A 423 -32.60 26.22 -49.98
C GLU A 423 -33.57 26.20 -51.17
N ARG A 424 -33.42 27.14 -52.10
CA ARG A 424 -34.27 27.23 -53.30
C ARG A 424 -34.22 25.94 -54.12
N SER A 425 -33.02 25.41 -54.38
CA SER A 425 -32.86 24.14 -55.10
C SER A 425 -32.94 22.91 -54.20
N GLY A 426 -32.70 23.06 -52.89
CA GLY A 426 -32.53 21.97 -51.95
C GLY A 426 -31.20 21.23 -52.08
N ASN A 427 -30.24 21.79 -52.83
CA ASN A 427 -28.97 21.15 -53.16
C ASN A 427 -27.77 21.87 -52.54
N PHE A 428 -26.67 21.14 -52.41
CA PHE A 428 -25.37 21.72 -52.11
C PHE A 428 -24.73 22.25 -53.39
N VAL A 429 -24.46 23.54 -53.44
CA VAL A 429 -23.93 24.23 -54.62
C VAL A 429 -22.66 24.99 -54.29
N ARG A 430 -21.78 25.11 -55.27
CA ARG A 430 -20.61 25.98 -55.16
C ARG A 430 -21.05 27.43 -55.25
N ARG A 431 -20.67 28.25 -54.27
CA ARG A 431 -20.94 29.69 -54.23
C ARG A 431 -19.66 30.48 -54.01
N SER A 432 -19.48 31.54 -54.79
CA SER A 432 -18.35 32.46 -54.67
C SER A 432 -18.47 33.34 -53.42
N GLY A 433 -17.33 33.77 -52.87
CA GLY A 433 -17.27 34.65 -51.70
C GLY A 433 -17.56 33.98 -50.36
N VAL A 434 -17.75 32.65 -50.34
CA VAL A 434 -18.01 31.87 -49.13
C VAL A 434 -16.70 31.33 -48.56
N ASP A 435 -16.48 31.53 -47.25
CA ASP A 435 -15.34 31.01 -46.52
C ASP A 435 -15.68 30.61 -45.08
N TRP A 436 -14.67 30.43 -44.22
CA TRP A 436 -14.83 29.99 -42.83
C TRP A 436 -15.66 30.95 -41.95
N GLN A 437 -15.84 32.21 -42.38
CA GLN A 437 -16.71 33.18 -41.71
C GLN A 437 -18.17 33.04 -42.11
N SER A 438 -18.45 32.17 -43.09
CA SER A 438 -19.79 31.94 -43.59
C SER A 438 -20.50 30.81 -42.84
N ASP A 439 -21.81 30.93 -42.71
CA ASP A 439 -22.69 29.86 -42.27
C ASP A 439 -22.99 28.87 -43.41
N TYR A 440 -23.81 27.87 -43.11
CA TYR A 440 -24.17 26.82 -44.06
C TYR A 440 -24.86 27.31 -45.35
N ALA A 441 -25.51 28.48 -45.32
CA ALA A 441 -26.20 29.10 -46.44
C ALA A 441 -25.32 30.16 -47.15
N GLY A 442 -24.13 30.44 -46.63
CA GLY A 442 -23.19 31.43 -47.18
C GLY A 442 -23.36 32.85 -46.62
N ALA A 443 -24.24 33.06 -45.63
CA ALA A 443 -24.34 34.31 -44.88
C ALA A 443 -23.27 34.35 -43.77
N ARG A 444 -23.18 35.43 -42.98
CA ARG A 444 -22.16 35.54 -41.92
C ARG A 444 -22.51 34.65 -40.72
N ALA A 445 -21.58 33.80 -40.31
CA ALA A 445 -21.74 32.95 -39.14
C ALA A 445 -21.52 33.70 -37.82
N ALA A 446 -22.29 33.32 -36.79
CA ALA A 446 -22.06 33.73 -35.41
C ALA A 446 -20.89 32.96 -34.77
N ASP A 447 -20.38 33.47 -33.65
CA ASP A 447 -19.12 33.00 -33.03
C ASP A 447 -19.21 31.65 -32.32
N ASP A 448 -20.41 31.30 -31.87
CA ASP A 448 -20.79 30.06 -31.20
C ASP A 448 -21.23 28.96 -32.18
N MET A 449 -21.32 29.27 -33.47
CA MET A 449 -21.53 28.27 -34.51
C MET A 449 -20.26 27.45 -34.72
N PRO A 450 -20.37 26.17 -35.10
CA PRO A 450 -19.21 25.40 -35.54
C PRO A 450 -18.57 26.05 -36.77
N VAL A 451 -17.24 26.02 -36.86
CA VAL A 451 -16.55 26.48 -38.06
C VAL A 451 -16.78 25.50 -39.22
N LEU A 452 -17.19 26.06 -40.37
CA LEU A 452 -17.46 25.34 -41.61
C LEU A 452 -16.52 25.80 -42.71
N HIS A 453 -16.63 25.23 -43.91
CA HIS A 453 -15.87 25.65 -45.08
C HIS A 453 -14.33 25.57 -44.90
N VAL A 454 -13.88 24.74 -43.96
CA VAL A 454 -12.48 24.45 -43.70
C VAL A 454 -12.10 23.10 -44.30
N SER A 455 -10.92 23.03 -44.88
CA SER A 455 -10.34 21.76 -45.33
C SER A 455 -9.67 21.04 -44.16
N VAL A 456 -9.37 19.75 -44.32
CA VAL A 456 -8.63 18.99 -43.31
C VAL A 456 -7.27 19.61 -43.00
N ARG A 457 -6.59 20.21 -43.99
CA ARG A 457 -5.32 20.92 -43.80
C ARG A 457 -5.49 22.21 -43.02
N ASP A 458 -6.62 22.90 -43.18
CA ASP A 458 -6.94 24.09 -42.40
C ASP A 458 -7.24 23.72 -40.93
N ALA A 459 -7.78 22.53 -40.70
CA ALA A 459 -8.04 21.97 -39.37
C ALA A 459 -6.76 21.48 -38.68
N GLU A 460 -5.86 20.81 -39.42
CA GLU A 460 -4.52 20.44 -38.98
C GLU A 460 -3.71 21.70 -38.59
N ALA A 461 -3.70 22.73 -39.43
CA ALA A 461 -3.00 23.99 -39.14
C ALA A 461 -3.50 24.68 -37.86
N TYR A 462 -4.81 24.60 -37.57
CA TYR A 462 -5.37 25.12 -36.32
C TYR A 462 -4.88 24.31 -35.11
N ALA A 463 -4.83 22.98 -35.24
CA ALA A 463 -4.35 22.11 -34.17
C ALA A 463 -2.84 22.29 -33.91
N ASP A 464 -2.04 22.43 -34.97
CA ASP A 464 -0.61 22.73 -34.89
C ASP A 464 -0.37 24.08 -34.20
N TRP A 465 -1.15 25.10 -34.53
CA TRP A 465 -1.10 26.38 -33.83
C TRP A 465 -1.42 26.26 -32.34
N LEU A 466 -2.44 25.48 -31.95
CA LEU A 466 -2.69 25.22 -30.53
C LEU A 466 -1.51 24.51 -29.86
N ALA A 467 -0.86 23.58 -30.57
CA ALA A 467 0.31 22.87 -30.05
C ALA A 467 1.48 23.82 -29.80
N GLU A 468 1.78 24.70 -30.76
CA GLU A 468 2.80 25.74 -30.62
C GLU A 468 2.49 26.71 -29.48
N GLN A 469 1.23 27.13 -29.35
CA GLN A 469 0.82 28.10 -28.34
C GLN A 469 0.86 27.58 -26.90
N THR A 470 0.75 26.27 -26.72
CA THR A 470 0.60 25.63 -25.40
C THR A 470 1.78 24.75 -25.01
N GLY A 471 2.60 24.32 -25.97
CA GLY A 471 3.62 23.30 -25.77
C GLY A 471 3.05 21.89 -25.59
N HIS A 472 1.75 21.68 -25.82
CA HIS A 472 1.07 20.39 -25.69
C HIS A 472 0.76 19.77 -27.06
N ALA A 473 0.63 18.45 -27.12
CA ALA A 473 0.39 17.72 -28.36
C ALA A 473 -1.07 17.80 -28.83
N TYR A 474 -1.50 18.97 -29.31
CA TYR A 474 -2.79 19.15 -29.98
C TYR A 474 -2.75 18.61 -31.41
N ARG A 475 -3.83 17.94 -31.84
CA ARG A 475 -3.99 17.37 -33.18
C ARG A 475 -5.47 17.13 -33.50
N LEU A 476 -5.77 16.68 -34.72
CA LEU A 476 -7.08 16.09 -35.01
C LEU A 476 -7.23 14.72 -34.33
N ALA A 477 -8.49 14.33 -34.07
CA ALA A 477 -8.80 12.97 -33.64
C ALA A 477 -8.38 11.97 -34.72
N SER A 478 -7.91 10.79 -34.30
CA SER A 478 -7.96 9.64 -35.22
C SER A 478 -9.41 9.23 -35.46
N GLU A 479 -9.63 8.48 -36.53
CA GLU A 479 -10.92 7.92 -36.87
C GLU A 479 -11.42 6.96 -35.77
N ALA A 480 -10.50 6.22 -35.18
CA ALA A 480 -10.76 5.33 -34.05
C ALA A 480 -11.12 6.10 -32.78
N GLU A 481 -10.38 7.16 -32.44
CA GLU A 481 -10.72 8.04 -31.33
C GLU A 481 -12.10 8.67 -31.53
N PHE A 482 -12.42 9.11 -32.75
CA PHE A 482 -13.72 9.70 -33.07
C PHE A 482 -14.86 8.70 -32.85
N GLU A 483 -14.74 7.47 -33.35
CA GLU A 483 -15.79 6.47 -33.12
C GLU A 483 -15.91 6.10 -31.63
N TYR A 484 -14.79 6.05 -30.92
CA TYR A 484 -14.78 5.75 -29.49
C TYR A 484 -15.56 6.80 -28.70
N ILE A 485 -15.28 8.09 -28.93
CA ILE A 485 -16.00 9.18 -28.27
C ILE A 485 -17.43 9.33 -28.76
N LEU A 486 -17.72 8.97 -30.00
CA LEU A 486 -19.08 8.96 -30.54
C LEU A 486 -19.94 7.92 -29.83
N ARG A 487 -19.40 6.71 -29.66
CA ARG A 487 -20.09 5.61 -28.99
C ARG A 487 -20.21 5.83 -27.49
N ALA A 488 -19.19 6.38 -26.83
CA ALA A 488 -19.18 6.66 -25.39
C ALA A 488 -19.71 5.50 -24.51
N GLY A 489 -19.38 4.25 -24.92
CA GLY A 489 -19.86 3.01 -24.29
C GLY A 489 -21.01 2.30 -25.00
N SER A 490 -21.75 2.97 -25.89
CA SER A 490 -22.83 2.38 -26.70
C SER A 490 -22.31 1.40 -27.75
N GLN A 491 -23.00 0.28 -27.91
CA GLN A 491 -22.72 -0.74 -28.94
C GLN A 491 -23.77 -0.74 -30.06
N GLY A 492 -24.72 0.20 -30.03
CA GLY A 492 -25.81 0.26 -31.00
C GLY A 492 -25.38 0.74 -32.39
N ARG A 493 -26.34 0.64 -33.32
CA ARG A 493 -26.22 1.16 -34.69
C ARG A 493 -26.00 2.68 -34.72
N TYR A 494 -26.62 3.39 -33.77
CA TYR A 494 -26.48 4.83 -33.56
C TYR A 494 -25.77 5.12 -32.23
N PRO A 495 -25.24 6.34 -32.04
CA PRO A 495 -24.63 6.76 -30.77
C PRO A 495 -25.56 6.57 -29.56
N TRP A 496 -26.87 6.73 -29.76
CA TRP A 496 -27.91 6.56 -28.73
C TRP A 496 -28.50 5.14 -28.64
N GLY A 497 -27.92 4.17 -29.32
CA GLY A 497 -28.43 2.79 -29.38
C GLY A 497 -29.02 2.45 -30.74
N SER A 498 -30.13 1.72 -30.78
CA SER A 498 -30.75 1.26 -32.03
C SER A 498 -32.17 1.78 -32.22
N SER A 499 -32.64 2.70 -31.38
CA SER A 499 -33.99 3.25 -31.48
C SER A 499 -34.16 4.15 -32.72
N THR A 500 -35.33 4.06 -33.34
CA THR A 500 -35.80 4.93 -34.41
C THR A 500 -37.30 5.18 -34.20
N PRO A 501 -37.77 6.45 -34.13
CA PRO A 501 -36.98 7.69 -34.26
C PRO A 501 -35.93 7.88 -33.17
N PRO A 502 -34.92 8.74 -33.40
CA PRO A 502 -33.98 9.15 -32.37
C PRO A 502 -34.71 9.71 -31.13
N PRO A 503 -34.19 9.52 -29.91
CA PRO A 503 -34.75 10.14 -28.71
C PRO A 503 -34.74 11.67 -28.81
N ALA A 504 -35.76 12.32 -28.24
CA ALA A 504 -35.87 13.78 -28.27
C ALA A 504 -34.63 14.48 -27.66
N GLY A 505 -34.09 15.46 -28.39
CA GLY A 505 -32.96 16.27 -27.96
C GLY A 505 -31.60 15.56 -27.97
N VAL A 506 -31.47 14.45 -28.71
CA VAL A 506 -30.21 13.68 -28.81
C VAL A 506 -29.15 14.38 -29.66
N GLY A 507 -29.55 15.24 -30.59
CA GLY A 507 -28.63 15.95 -31.47
C GLY A 507 -29.32 16.66 -32.62
N ASN A 508 -28.57 17.49 -33.33
CA ASN A 508 -29.03 18.07 -34.59
C ASN A 508 -28.86 17.04 -35.72
N LEU A 509 -29.96 16.55 -36.25
CA LEU A 509 -30.05 15.50 -37.26
C LEU A 509 -31.05 15.93 -38.33
N THR A 510 -31.15 15.16 -39.41
CA THR A 510 -32.19 15.40 -40.40
C THR A 510 -33.53 14.83 -39.90
N GLY A 511 -34.31 15.64 -39.19
CA GLY A 511 -35.64 15.28 -38.68
C GLY A 511 -36.76 15.45 -39.69
N GLY A 512 -37.67 14.48 -39.75
CA GLY A 512 -38.84 14.54 -40.66
C GLY A 512 -39.88 15.58 -40.28
N ASN A 513 -39.86 16.06 -39.03
CA ASN A 513 -40.75 17.11 -38.53
C ASN A 513 -40.15 18.52 -38.68
N ASP A 514 -38.88 18.64 -39.07
CA ASP A 514 -38.22 19.94 -39.25
C ASP A 514 -38.60 20.56 -40.60
N VAL A 515 -38.83 21.87 -40.58
CA VAL A 515 -39.28 22.65 -41.73
C VAL A 515 -38.36 23.83 -41.94
N SER A 516 -37.94 24.05 -43.19
CA SER A 516 -37.11 25.20 -43.54
C SER A 516 -37.87 26.52 -43.40
N PRO A 517 -37.18 27.67 -43.31
CA PRO A 517 -37.83 28.98 -43.33
C PRO A 517 -38.76 29.20 -44.53
N SER A 518 -38.45 28.62 -45.69
CA SER A 518 -39.29 28.66 -46.89
C SER A 518 -40.32 27.52 -46.98
N GLY A 519 -40.52 26.72 -45.94
CA GLY A 519 -41.53 25.64 -45.91
C GLY A 519 -41.08 24.31 -46.51
N ARG A 520 -39.78 24.04 -46.65
CA ARG A 520 -39.28 22.77 -47.19
C ARG A 520 -39.22 21.69 -46.12
N HIS A 521 -39.38 20.45 -46.56
CA HIS A 521 -39.18 19.25 -45.75
C HIS A 521 -38.03 18.42 -46.30
N TRP A 522 -37.37 17.66 -45.43
CA TRP A 522 -36.33 16.72 -45.83
C TRP A 522 -36.92 15.49 -46.51
N GLY A 523 -36.39 15.13 -47.68
CA GLY A 523 -36.85 13.93 -48.42
C GLY A 523 -36.32 12.60 -47.87
N ASN A 524 -35.22 12.62 -47.12
CA ASN A 524 -34.62 11.44 -46.49
C ASN A 524 -34.20 11.80 -45.05
N ALA A 525 -35.05 11.46 -44.09
CA ALA A 525 -35.01 11.97 -42.72
C ALA A 525 -35.45 10.91 -41.72
N PHE A 526 -35.21 11.17 -40.43
CA PHE A 526 -35.79 10.40 -39.34
C PHE A 526 -37.28 10.73 -39.19
N VAL A 527 -38.15 9.82 -39.62
CA VAL A 527 -39.60 9.96 -39.52
C VAL A 527 -40.03 10.14 -38.06
N GLY A 528 -40.78 11.21 -37.78
CA GLY A 528 -41.27 11.50 -36.43
C GLY A 528 -40.26 12.16 -35.49
N TYR A 529 -39.06 12.50 -35.98
CA TYR A 529 -38.07 13.31 -35.26
C TYR A 529 -38.09 14.76 -35.71
N GLY A 530 -37.88 15.69 -34.78
CA GLY A 530 -37.63 17.09 -35.07
C GLY A 530 -36.76 17.70 -33.97
N ASP A 531 -35.81 18.52 -34.36
CA ASP A 531 -34.90 19.22 -33.45
C ASP A 531 -35.03 20.75 -33.50
N GLY A 532 -35.82 21.27 -34.45
CA GLY A 532 -36.10 22.68 -34.63
C GLY A 532 -35.05 23.43 -35.46
N TRP A 533 -34.09 22.74 -36.08
CA TRP A 533 -33.00 23.38 -36.83
C TRP A 533 -33.01 22.96 -38.30
N TRP A 534 -33.07 23.96 -39.19
CA TRP A 534 -32.83 23.79 -40.63
C TRP A 534 -31.42 24.25 -41.00
N GLY A 535 -30.42 23.49 -40.60
CA GLY A 535 -29.01 23.91 -40.63
C GLY A 535 -28.28 23.42 -39.39
N PRO A 536 -26.96 23.69 -39.29
CA PRO A 536 -26.25 23.51 -38.03
C PRO A 536 -26.88 24.35 -36.92
N ALA A 537 -26.76 23.87 -35.69
CA ALA A 537 -27.11 24.62 -34.48
C ALA A 537 -25.84 25.21 -33.84
N PRO A 538 -25.95 26.22 -32.96
CA PRO A 538 -24.86 26.61 -32.07
C PRO A 538 -24.31 25.39 -31.31
N VAL A 539 -23.00 25.36 -31.09
CA VAL A 539 -22.39 24.23 -30.39
C VAL A 539 -22.96 24.08 -28.99
N ALA A 540 -23.04 22.84 -28.50
CA ALA A 540 -23.57 22.50 -27.19
C ALA A 540 -25.06 22.86 -26.98
N THR A 541 -25.86 22.88 -28.05
CA THR A 541 -27.32 23.05 -27.98
C THR A 541 -28.02 21.79 -27.45
N PHE A 542 -27.52 20.60 -27.81
CA PHE A 542 -28.13 19.31 -27.47
C PHE A 542 -27.49 18.66 -26.24
N LYS A 543 -28.07 17.57 -25.75
CA LYS A 543 -27.53 16.85 -24.60
C LYS A 543 -26.14 16.29 -24.94
N PRO A 544 -25.16 16.38 -24.03
CA PRO A 544 -23.89 15.70 -24.22
C PRO A 544 -24.06 14.18 -24.11
N ASN A 545 -23.11 13.43 -24.68
CA ASN A 545 -23.02 11.99 -24.47
C ASN A 545 -22.59 11.64 -23.03
N ALA A 546 -22.46 10.35 -22.73
CA ALA A 546 -22.09 9.85 -21.40
C ALA A 546 -20.72 10.34 -20.88
N TRP A 547 -19.88 10.90 -21.75
CA TRP A 547 -18.58 11.46 -21.40
C TRP A 547 -18.55 12.99 -21.39
N GLY A 548 -19.69 13.67 -21.55
CA GLY A 548 -19.76 15.13 -21.48
C GLY A 548 -19.37 15.85 -22.77
N LEU A 549 -19.23 15.13 -23.88
CA LEU A 549 -18.95 15.68 -25.21
C LEU A 549 -20.25 16.02 -25.94
N TYR A 550 -20.26 17.16 -26.63
CA TYR A 550 -21.40 17.67 -27.35
C TYR A 550 -21.24 17.46 -28.85
N ASP A 551 -22.38 17.31 -29.51
CA ASP A 551 -22.53 17.28 -30.97
C ASP A 551 -21.64 16.24 -31.66
N VAL A 552 -21.26 15.17 -30.95
CA VAL A 552 -20.46 14.09 -31.57
C VAL A 552 -21.39 13.26 -32.44
N GLY A 553 -21.12 13.24 -33.75
CA GLY A 553 -21.97 12.55 -34.74
C GLY A 553 -23.39 13.11 -34.85
N SER A 554 -23.55 14.39 -34.51
CA SER A 554 -24.70 15.22 -34.84
C SER A 554 -24.21 16.63 -35.15
N ASN A 555 -25.10 17.54 -35.54
CA ASN A 555 -24.78 18.89 -36.00
C ASN A 555 -24.01 18.88 -37.33
N ILE A 556 -22.73 18.48 -37.35
CA ILE A 556 -21.88 18.49 -38.54
C ILE A 556 -21.09 17.18 -38.68
N GLY A 557 -20.66 16.87 -39.90
CA GLY A 557 -19.58 15.91 -40.10
C GLY A 557 -18.24 16.51 -39.67
N GLU A 558 -17.30 15.68 -39.27
CA GLU A 558 -16.02 16.14 -38.73
C GLU A 558 -14.82 15.48 -39.41
N TRP A 559 -13.84 16.31 -39.75
CA TRP A 559 -12.54 15.85 -40.23
C TRP A 559 -11.79 15.09 -39.13
N VAL A 560 -11.20 13.95 -39.50
CA VAL A 560 -10.25 13.19 -38.68
C VAL A 560 -8.88 13.11 -39.37
N ALA A 561 -7.87 12.69 -38.61
CA ALA A 561 -6.49 12.61 -39.07
C ALA A 561 -6.29 11.55 -40.18
N ASP A 562 -7.14 10.54 -40.25
CA ASP A 562 -6.91 9.36 -41.07
C ASP A 562 -7.04 9.62 -42.58
N CYS A 563 -6.24 8.87 -43.33
CA CYS A 563 -6.43 8.71 -44.77
C CYS A 563 -7.57 7.73 -45.03
N TRP A 564 -8.30 7.94 -46.13
CA TRP A 564 -9.35 7.02 -46.52
C TRP A 564 -8.79 5.65 -46.93
N HIS A 565 -9.40 4.59 -46.39
CA HIS A 565 -9.21 3.21 -46.80
C HIS A 565 -10.58 2.57 -47.06
N ALA A 566 -10.66 1.69 -48.05
CA ALA A 566 -11.92 1.07 -48.48
C ALA A 566 -12.40 -0.09 -47.59
N SER A 567 -11.69 -0.40 -46.50
CA SER A 567 -12.08 -1.35 -45.45
C SER A 567 -11.17 -1.18 -44.23
N PHE A 568 -11.53 -1.80 -43.11
CA PHE A 568 -10.70 -1.86 -41.90
C PHE A 568 -9.68 -3.01 -41.89
N ARG A 569 -9.47 -3.71 -43.00
CA ARG A 569 -8.47 -4.78 -43.05
C ARG A 569 -7.09 -4.18 -42.81
N ARG A 570 -6.47 -4.54 -41.67
CA ARG A 570 -5.18 -4.02 -41.17
C ARG A 570 -5.24 -2.59 -40.61
N ALA A 571 -6.43 -2.13 -40.20
CA ALA A 571 -6.53 -0.90 -39.42
C ALA A 571 -5.76 -1.02 -38.09
N PRO A 572 -5.16 0.08 -37.58
CA PRO A 572 -4.48 0.07 -36.29
C PRO A 572 -5.43 -0.28 -35.13
N GLY A 573 -4.98 -1.16 -34.23
CA GLY A 573 -5.74 -1.59 -33.05
C GLY A 573 -5.45 -0.79 -31.77
N ASP A 574 -4.60 0.23 -31.84
CA ASP A 574 -4.10 1.02 -30.70
C ASP A 574 -4.66 2.45 -30.66
N GLY A 575 -5.56 2.78 -31.59
CA GLY A 575 -6.18 4.10 -31.70
C GLY A 575 -5.35 5.12 -32.50
N ALA A 576 -4.18 4.76 -33.02
CA ALA A 576 -3.41 5.63 -33.88
C ALA A 576 -4.15 5.93 -35.20
N ALA A 577 -3.92 7.12 -35.76
CA ALA A 577 -4.48 7.48 -37.06
C ALA A 577 -3.84 6.64 -38.18
N TRP A 578 -4.66 6.07 -39.05
CA TRP A 578 -4.23 5.34 -40.23
C TRP A 578 -3.83 6.31 -41.34
N PHE A 579 -2.58 6.80 -41.24
CA PHE A 579 -2.07 7.88 -42.08
C PHE A 579 -0.99 7.41 -43.07
N ASN A 580 -1.18 7.77 -44.34
CA ASN A 580 -0.22 7.58 -45.43
C ASN A 580 0.20 8.95 -45.98
N PRO A 581 1.49 9.32 -45.97
CA PRO A 581 1.96 10.59 -46.50
C PRO A 581 1.45 10.85 -47.94
N GLY A 582 0.90 12.04 -48.17
CA GLY A 582 0.42 12.47 -49.49
C GLY A 582 -0.97 11.95 -49.89
N CYS A 583 -1.72 11.30 -48.99
CA CYS A 583 -3.07 10.85 -49.30
C CYS A 583 -3.99 12.03 -49.65
N ARG A 584 -4.71 11.90 -50.77
CA ARG A 584 -5.64 12.93 -51.27
C ARG A 584 -7.04 12.77 -50.72
N ALA A 585 -7.43 11.54 -50.38
CA ALA A 585 -8.72 11.24 -49.78
C ALA A 585 -8.55 11.11 -48.25
N ARG A 586 -9.35 11.88 -47.52
CA ARG A 586 -9.37 11.93 -46.06
C ARG A 586 -10.75 11.57 -45.56
N VAL A 587 -10.81 11.13 -44.32
CA VAL A 587 -12.05 10.66 -43.70
C VAL A 587 -12.82 11.84 -43.10
N VAL A 588 -14.13 11.88 -43.35
CA VAL A 588 -15.10 12.60 -42.52
C VAL A 588 -15.99 11.60 -41.78
N ARG A 589 -16.17 11.83 -40.48
CA ARG A 589 -16.97 11.00 -39.57
C ARG A 589 -18.18 11.76 -39.03
N GLY A 590 -19.16 11.00 -38.56
CA GLY A 590 -20.36 11.53 -37.91
C GLY A 590 -21.44 11.97 -38.91
N GLY A 591 -22.70 11.95 -38.44
CA GLY A 591 -23.83 12.57 -39.13
C GLY A 591 -24.06 14.00 -38.65
N GLY A 592 -25.01 14.69 -39.27
CA GLY A 592 -25.39 16.05 -38.91
C GLY A 592 -26.72 16.48 -39.52
N TRP A 593 -26.96 17.80 -39.51
CA TRP A 593 -28.22 18.44 -39.88
C TRP A 593 -28.76 18.07 -41.28
N ALA A 594 -27.88 17.71 -42.21
CA ALA A 594 -28.21 17.29 -43.58
C ALA A 594 -27.64 15.90 -43.91
N SER A 595 -27.81 14.94 -43.00
CA SER A 595 -27.38 13.56 -43.14
C SER A 595 -28.58 12.60 -43.10
N SER A 596 -28.60 11.62 -43.99
CA SER A 596 -29.65 10.60 -43.93
C SER A 596 -29.54 9.75 -42.65
N PRO A 597 -30.60 9.02 -42.26
CA PRO A 597 -30.52 8.07 -41.16
C PRO A 597 -29.35 7.08 -41.29
N GLN A 598 -29.03 6.62 -42.50
CA GLN A 598 -27.89 5.72 -42.74
C GLN A 598 -26.53 6.40 -42.46
N GLN A 599 -26.43 7.71 -42.63
CA GLN A 599 -25.22 8.49 -42.40
C GLN A 599 -25.03 8.88 -40.93
N ALA A 600 -26.09 8.81 -40.12
CA ALA A 600 -26.04 9.06 -38.68
C ALA A 600 -25.58 7.85 -37.85
N ARG A 601 -25.32 6.69 -38.50
CA ARG A 601 -24.84 5.48 -37.83
C ARG A 601 -23.46 5.71 -37.21
N ALA A 602 -23.20 5.05 -36.09
CA ALA A 602 -21.92 5.16 -35.39
C ALA A 602 -20.74 4.66 -36.24
N ALA A 603 -20.96 3.66 -37.09
CA ALA A 603 -19.93 3.14 -37.99
C ALA A 603 -19.76 3.95 -39.28
N TRP A 604 -20.67 4.87 -39.60
CA TRP A 604 -20.68 5.57 -40.88
C TRP A 604 -19.45 6.48 -41.08
N ARG A 605 -18.89 6.44 -42.29
CA ARG A 605 -17.69 7.17 -42.68
C ARG A 605 -17.80 7.58 -44.13
N SER A 606 -17.13 8.67 -44.50
CA SER A 606 -17.08 9.12 -45.89
C SER A 606 -15.68 9.51 -46.34
N SER A 607 -15.40 9.18 -47.59
CA SER A 607 -14.20 9.62 -48.31
C SER A 607 -14.44 11.02 -48.86
N GLN A 608 -13.56 11.96 -48.53
CA GLN A 608 -13.59 13.31 -49.07
C GLN A 608 -12.22 13.73 -49.59
N ASP A 609 -12.20 14.55 -50.63
CA ASP A 609 -10.95 15.16 -51.09
C ASP A 609 -10.38 16.08 -50.00
N SER A 610 -9.08 16.01 -49.75
CA SER A 610 -8.38 16.77 -48.70
C SER A 610 -8.49 18.29 -48.88
N ASP A 611 -8.76 18.78 -50.08
CA ASP A 611 -9.00 20.20 -50.35
C ASP A 611 -10.51 20.57 -50.32
N MET A 612 -11.42 19.64 -49.99
CA MET A 612 -12.85 19.91 -49.91
C MET A 612 -13.14 20.95 -48.82
N THR A 613 -14.05 21.88 -49.12
CA THR A 613 -14.60 22.84 -48.16
C THR A 613 -16.12 22.89 -48.33
N SER A 614 -16.87 22.72 -47.25
CA SER A 614 -18.33 22.49 -47.30
C SER A 614 -19.06 23.03 -46.08
N ALA A 615 -20.33 23.39 -46.27
CA ALA A 615 -21.30 23.77 -45.25
C ALA A 615 -21.72 22.64 -44.28
N ARG A 616 -21.18 21.43 -44.45
CA ARG A 616 -21.52 20.26 -43.62
C ARG A 616 -20.36 19.72 -42.78
N VAL A 617 -19.15 20.25 -42.96
CA VAL A 617 -17.94 19.66 -42.39
C VAL A 617 -17.15 20.69 -41.61
N GLY A 618 -16.90 20.37 -40.34
CA GLY A 618 -15.98 21.08 -39.46
C GLY A 618 -15.01 20.09 -38.81
N PHE A 619 -14.61 20.34 -37.57
CA PHE A 619 -13.69 19.47 -36.84
C PHE A 619 -13.67 19.76 -35.35
N ARG A 620 -13.09 18.82 -34.59
CA ARG A 620 -12.70 18.96 -33.18
C ARG A 620 -11.23 18.59 -33.01
N VAL A 621 -10.66 18.95 -31.85
CA VAL A 621 -9.24 18.70 -31.55
C VAL A 621 -9.07 17.73 -30.39
N VAL A 622 -7.98 16.99 -30.43
CA VAL A 622 -7.52 16.06 -29.40
C VAL A 622 -6.20 16.55 -28.85
N ARG A 623 -5.94 16.28 -27.57
CA ARG A 623 -4.68 16.59 -26.87
C ARG A 623 -4.25 15.38 -26.05
N GLY A 624 -2.97 15.00 -26.15
CA GLY A 624 -2.37 14.03 -25.23
C GLY A 624 -2.38 14.53 -23.78
N ILE A 625 -2.42 13.60 -22.81
CA ILE A 625 -2.40 13.90 -21.36
C ILE A 625 -1.25 13.23 -20.64
#